data_AF-A0AAW0Y8S3-F1
#
_entry.id   AF-A0AAW0Y8S3-F1
#
_cell.length_a   1.000
_cell.length_b   1.000
_cell.length_c   1.000
_cell.angle_alpha   90.00
_cell.angle_beta   90.00
_cell.angle_gamma   90.00
#
_symmetry.space_group_name_H-M   'P 1'
#
loop_
_entity.id
_entity.type
_entity.pdbx_description
1 polymer ?
#
loop_
_entity_poly.entity_id
_entity_poly.type
_entity_poly.pdbx_seq_one_letter_code
_entity_poly.pdbx_strand_id
1 'polypeptide(L)'
;RHSTGIVWQGCDLIEKCPQDNKAAVLKELHGQNSLVSDAFTEISEALQGDGSGWNCPDDSEESMEEDEKWTEQDKALIGPSVNLIKAAKILYKRVLAALEKNGSCATLDKVKELDQLYEDCKLVSKIVDTLILELYPPLNISNMEEQSHQLANLLQTALKTCAQSHIASEAEQPHIEFIHKAIEHNLDSMKEKLSQR
;
A
#
# COMPACT_ATOMS: atom_id res chain seq x y z
N ARG A 1 -39.86 2.42 8.77
CA ARG A 1 -39.15 2.78 10.02
C ARG A 1 -37.64 2.51 9.82
N HIS A 2 -36.91 3.41 9.18
CA HIS A 2 -35.45 3.30 8.93
C HIS A 2 -34.70 4.60 9.25
N SER A 3 -35.40 5.65 9.70
CA SER A 3 -34.86 7.01 9.76
C SER A 3 -34.12 7.35 11.06
N THR A 4 -34.38 6.66 12.18
CA THR A 4 -33.70 6.93 13.46
C THR A 4 -32.34 6.23 13.57
N GLY A 5 -32.17 5.08 12.90
CA GLY A 5 -30.90 4.35 12.88
C GLY A 5 -29.76 5.13 12.22
N ILE A 6 -30.05 5.83 11.11
CA ILE A 6 -29.08 6.69 10.42
C ILE A 6 -28.69 7.88 11.30
N VAL A 7 -29.65 8.48 12.01
CA VAL A 7 -29.37 9.61 12.92
C VAL A 7 -28.48 9.16 14.08
N TRP A 8 -28.76 8.00 14.70
CA TRP A 8 -27.90 7.45 15.76
C TRP A 8 -26.50 7.10 15.27
N GLN A 9 -26.39 6.46 14.10
CA GLN A 9 -25.08 6.22 13.48
C GLN A 9 -24.32 7.53 13.23
N GLY A 10 -25.02 8.59 12.79
CA GLY A 10 -24.44 9.92 12.64
C GLY A 10 -23.92 10.51 13.96
N CYS A 11 -24.69 10.38 15.05
CA CYS A 11 -24.25 10.81 16.38
C CYS A 11 -22.99 10.05 16.83
N ASP A 12 -22.96 8.73 16.66
CA ASP A 12 -21.80 7.90 17.02
C ASP A 12 -20.54 8.29 16.22
N LEU A 13 -20.70 8.69 14.95
CA LEU A 13 -19.60 9.16 14.11
C LEU A 13 -19.05 10.51 14.56
N ILE A 14 -19.92 11.42 15.01
CA ILE A 14 -19.51 12.73 15.55
C ILE A 14 -18.70 12.52 16.84
N GLU A 15 -19.15 11.63 17.72
CA GLU A 15 -18.42 11.32 18.96
C GLU A 15 -17.04 10.72 18.69
N LYS A 16 -16.88 9.96 17.60
CA LYS A 16 -15.61 9.34 17.17
C LYS A 16 -14.81 10.20 16.20
N CYS A 17 -15.23 11.44 15.95
CA CYS A 17 -14.55 12.31 15.01
C CYS A 17 -13.18 12.76 15.58
N PRO A 18 -12.12 12.79 14.76
CA PRO A 18 -10.84 13.34 15.17
C PRO A 18 -10.97 14.78 15.67
N GLN A 19 -10.33 15.08 16.81
CA GLN A 19 -10.42 16.40 17.44
C GLN A 19 -9.30 17.35 17.00
N ASP A 20 -8.25 16.84 16.36
CA ASP A 20 -7.15 17.62 15.82
C ASP A 20 -6.61 17.00 14.51
N ASN A 21 -5.71 17.73 13.85
CA ASN A 21 -5.19 17.31 12.55
C ASN A 21 -4.36 16.01 12.64
N LYS A 22 -3.62 15.84 13.74
CA LYS A 22 -2.83 14.63 13.99
C LYS A 22 -3.74 13.40 14.05
N ALA A 23 -4.82 13.47 14.83
CA ALA A 23 -5.78 12.40 14.96
C ALA A 23 -6.49 12.10 13.63
N ALA A 24 -6.76 13.14 12.82
CA ALA A 24 -7.36 12.96 11.49
C ALA A 24 -6.41 12.20 10.55
N VAL A 25 -5.17 12.67 10.43
CA VAL A 25 -4.15 12.03 9.60
C VAL A 25 -3.86 10.60 10.08
N LEU A 26 -3.75 10.37 11.40
CA LEU A 26 -3.59 9.01 11.95
C LEU A 26 -4.74 8.10 11.53
N LYS A 27 -5.99 8.53 11.74
CA LYS A 27 -7.17 7.75 11.39
C LYS A 27 -7.18 7.36 9.90
N GLU A 28 -6.93 8.33 9.03
CA GLU A 28 -6.91 8.10 7.59
C GLU A 28 -5.77 7.16 7.18
N LEU A 29 -4.53 7.41 7.62
CA LEU A 29 -3.38 6.56 7.31
C LEU A 29 -3.52 5.15 7.89
N HIS A 30 -4.18 4.97 9.04
CA HIS A 30 -4.52 3.64 9.55
C HIS A 30 -5.47 2.88 8.62
N GLY A 31 -6.49 3.57 8.07
CA GLY A 31 -7.37 3.00 7.06
C GLY A 31 -6.60 2.54 5.84
N GLN A 32 -5.73 3.41 5.31
CA GLN A 32 -4.87 3.09 4.16
C GLN A 32 -3.92 1.91 4.44
N ASN A 33 -3.28 1.90 5.61
CA ASN A 33 -2.39 0.82 6.03
C ASN A 33 -3.12 -0.53 6.15
N SER A 34 -4.38 -0.51 6.58
CA SER A 34 -5.19 -1.73 6.69
C SER A 34 -5.45 -2.32 5.31
N LEU A 35 -5.92 -1.49 4.37
CA LEU A 35 -6.13 -1.89 2.97
C LEU A 35 -4.86 -2.48 2.34
N VAL A 36 -3.72 -1.80 2.46
CA VAL A 36 -2.44 -2.29 1.92
C VAL A 36 -1.96 -3.56 2.63
N SER A 37 -2.23 -3.70 3.94
CA SER A 37 -1.86 -4.88 4.70
C SER A 37 -2.67 -6.10 4.31
N ASP A 38 -3.97 -5.92 4.05
CA ASP A 38 -4.89 -6.96 3.63
C ASP A 38 -4.53 -7.43 2.22
N ALA A 39 -4.42 -6.48 1.28
CA ALA A 39 -3.88 -6.65 -0.06
C ALA A 39 -2.57 -7.46 -0.10
N PHE A 40 -1.58 -7.08 0.72
CA PHE A 40 -0.32 -7.80 0.81
C PHE A 40 -0.48 -9.23 1.34
N THR A 41 -1.37 -9.43 2.31
CA THR A 41 -1.60 -10.74 2.93
C THR A 41 -2.25 -11.67 1.93
N GLU A 42 -3.29 -11.19 1.26
CA GLU A 42 -4.02 -11.92 0.21
C GLU A 42 -3.10 -12.40 -0.91
N ILE A 43 -2.32 -11.50 -1.52
CA ILE A 43 -1.40 -11.90 -2.59
C ILE A 43 -0.28 -12.83 -2.09
N SER A 44 0.17 -12.67 -0.84
CA SER A 44 1.19 -13.55 -0.24
C SER A 44 0.65 -14.95 0.03
N GLU A 45 -0.63 -15.07 0.39
CA GLU A 45 -1.32 -16.35 0.57
C GLU A 45 -1.58 -17.01 -0.78
N ALA A 46 -2.05 -16.25 -1.77
CA ALA A 46 -2.23 -16.74 -3.15
C ALA A 46 -0.94 -17.32 -3.73
N LEU A 47 0.21 -16.68 -3.47
CA LEU A 47 1.54 -17.14 -3.91
C LEU A 47 2.00 -18.47 -3.29
N GLN A 48 1.39 -18.91 -2.18
CA GLN A 48 1.64 -20.26 -1.63
C GLN A 48 0.97 -21.34 -2.48
N GLY A 49 -0.08 -20.98 -3.22
CA GLY A 49 -0.72 -21.81 -4.23
C GLY A 49 -0.20 -21.54 -5.65
N ASP A 50 -1.09 -21.65 -6.62
CA ASP A 50 -0.83 -21.39 -8.04
C ASP A 50 -1.59 -20.17 -8.58
N GLY A 51 -2.20 -19.36 -7.69
CA GLY A 51 -3.00 -18.19 -8.08
C GLY A 51 -4.38 -18.53 -8.67
N SER A 52 -4.75 -19.82 -8.70
CA SER A 52 -6.05 -20.26 -9.18
C SER A 52 -7.20 -19.88 -8.22
N GLY A 53 -8.40 -19.64 -8.78
CA GLY A 53 -9.61 -19.39 -7.99
C GLY A 53 -9.95 -17.93 -7.68
N TRP A 54 -9.11 -16.94 -8.03
CA TRP A 54 -9.49 -15.52 -7.91
C TRP A 54 -10.64 -15.14 -8.87
N ASN A 55 -10.64 -15.71 -10.08
CA ASN A 55 -11.60 -15.41 -11.15
C ASN A 55 -12.67 -16.49 -11.40
N CYS A 56 -12.73 -17.56 -10.61
CA CYS A 56 -13.71 -18.64 -10.79
C CYS A 56 -14.79 -18.60 -9.69
N PRO A 57 -16.01 -18.12 -9.98
CA PRO A 57 -17.15 -18.23 -9.06
C PRO A 57 -17.72 -19.65 -8.95
N ASP A 58 -17.23 -20.59 -9.78
CA ASP A 58 -17.72 -21.97 -9.86
C ASP A 58 -16.66 -22.93 -9.28
N ASP A 59 -17.02 -23.64 -8.20
CA ASP A 59 -16.26 -24.74 -7.59
C ASP A 59 -16.29 -26.01 -8.46
N SER A 60 -16.52 -25.88 -9.77
CA SER A 60 -16.51 -27.00 -10.69
C SER A 60 -15.06 -27.42 -10.96
N GLU A 61 -14.70 -28.66 -10.59
CA GLU A 61 -13.44 -29.35 -10.92
C GLU A 61 -13.21 -29.55 -12.44
N GLU A 62 -13.87 -28.78 -13.31
CA GLU A 62 -13.60 -28.74 -14.74
C GLU A 62 -12.30 -27.95 -14.96
N SER A 63 -11.20 -28.70 -15.00
CA SER A 63 -9.91 -28.34 -15.62
C SER A 63 -9.73 -26.85 -15.95
N MET A 64 -9.40 -26.05 -14.93
CA MET A 64 -8.94 -24.67 -15.11
C MET A 64 -7.89 -24.62 -16.21
N GLU A 65 -8.04 -23.71 -17.17
CA GLU A 65 -7.13 -23.57 -18.30
C GLU A 65 -5.70 -23.27 -17.80
N GLU A 66 -4.65 -23.76 -18.47
CA GLU A 66 -3.26 -23.57 -18.04
C GLU A 66 -2.87 -22.08 -17.90
N ASP A 67 -3.56 -21.19 -18.62
CA ASP A 67 -3.37 -19.74 -18.60
C ASP A 67 -3.99 -19.05 -17.36
N GLU A 68 -4.72 -19.78 -16.51
CA GLU A 68 -5.35 -19.28 -15.27
C GLU A 68 -4.48 -19.50 -14.02
N LYS A 69 -3.23 -19.98 -14.20
CA LYS A 69 -2.30 -20.29 -13.12
C LYS A 69 -0.97 -19.58 -13.31
N TRP A 70 -0.32 -19.19 -12.22
CA TRP A 70 1.05 -18.72 -12.30
C TRP A 70 2.01 -19.87 -12.59
N THR A 71 2.85 -19.68 -13.61
CA THR A 71 4.07 -20.47 -13.74
C THR A 71 5.11 -20.03 -12.71
N GLU A 72 6.16 -20.83 -12.49
CA GLU A 72 7.30 -20.40 -11.66
C GLU A 72 8.02 -19.17 -12.24
N GLN A 73 8.00 -19.00 -13.56
CA GLN A 73 8.51 -17.80 -14.21
C GLN A 73 7.65 -16.58 -13.88
N ASP A 74 6.31 -16.74 -13.85
CA ASP A 74 5.39 -15.67 -13.48
C ASP A 74 5.54 -15.28 -12.02
N LYS A 75 5.60 -16.24 -11.10
CA LYS A 75 5.89 -15.99 -9.67
C LYS A 75 7.20 -15.24 -9.49
N ALA A 76 8.24 -15.66 -10.21
CA ALA A 76 9.53 -14.98 -10.20
C ALA A 76 9.43 -13.55 -10.75
N LEU A 77 8.58 -13.31 -11.76
CA LEU A 77 8.38 -12.01 -12.41
C LEU A 77 7.57 -11.03 -11.54
N ILE A 78 6.52 -11.49 -10.85
CA ILE A 78 5.68 -10.63 -9.99
C ILE A 78 6.31 -10.34 -8.62
N GLY A 79 7.30 -11.14 -8.20
CA GLY A 79 7.96 -11.02 -6.90
C GLY A 79 8.43 -9.61 -6.53
N PRO A 80 9.12 -8.87 -7.43
CA PRO A 80 9.49 -7.47 -7.18
C PRO A 80 8.29 -6.55 -6.92
N SER A 81 7.19 -6.70 -7.68
CA SER A 81 5.95 -5.93 -7.49
C SER A 81 5.33 -6.20 -6.12
N VAL A 82 5.29 -7.48 -5.70
CA VAL A 82 4.81 -7.89 -4.36
C VAL A 82 5.69 -7.30 -3.25
N ASN A 83 7.00 -7.23 -3.47
CA ASN A 83 7.92 -6.59 -2.54
C ASN A 83 7.76 -5.07 -2.49
N LEU A 84 7.33 -4.40 -3.57
CA LEU A 84 6.95 -2.99 -3.53
C LEU A 84 5.69 -2.77 -2.68
N ILE A 85 4.70 -3.65 -2.78
CA ILE A 85 3.52 -3.63 -1.89
C ILE A 85 3.95 -3.84 -0.43
N LYS A 86 4.90 -4.75 -0.18
CA LYS A 86 5.51 -4.92 1.15
C LYS A 86 6.22 -3.65 1.64
N ALA A 87 6.93 -2.95 0.76
CA ALA A 87 7.57 -1.68 1.09
C ALA A 87 6.52 -0.62 1.46
N ALA A 88 5.38 -0.56 0.75
CA ALA A 88 4.25 0.31 1.08
C ALA A 88 3.70 0.02 2.48
N LYS A 89 3.49 -1.26 2.82
CA LYS A 89 3.07 -1.69 4.16
C LYS A 89 4.06 -1.25 5.25
N ILE A 90 5.36 -1.41 4.99
CA ILE A 90 6.39 -1.00 5.95
C ILE A 90 6.42 0.53 6.10
N LEU A 91 6.31 1.27 4.99
CA LEU A 91 6.22 2.73 4.98
C LEU A 91 5.12 3.20 5.92
N TYR A 92 3.88 2.74 5.72
CA TYR A 92 2.75 3.14 6.56
C TYR A 92 3.00 2.84 8.04
N LYS A 93 3.48 1.63 8.36
CA LYS A 93 3.81 1.28 9.75
C LYS A 93 4.83 2.23 10.38
N ARG A 94 5.85 2.65 9.62
CA ARG A 94 6.88 3.57 10.10
C ARG A 94 6.36 5.00 10.23
N VAL A 95 5.61 5.48 9.24
CA VAL A 95 4.99 6.80 9.26
C VAL A 95 4.01 6.92 10.43
N LEU A 96 3.15 5.93 10.65
CA LEU A 96 2.21 5.91 11.77
C LEU A 96 2.95 5.96 13.12
N ALA A 97 3.96 5.11 13.32
CA ALA A 97 4.75 5.12 14.55
C ALA A 97 5.46 6.47 14.80
N ALA A 98 6.03 7.08 13.75
CA ALA A 98 6.66 8.39 13.82
C ALA A 98 5.63 9.49 14.14
N LEU A 99 4.46 9.43 13.51
CA LEU A 99 3.37 10.40 13.72
C LEU A 99 2.79 10.30 15.13
N GLU A 100 2.57 9.10 15.66
CA GLU A 100 2.13 8.88 17.04
C GLU A 100 3.10 9.50 18.04
N LYS A 101 4.40 9.23 17.86
CA LYS A 101 5.46 9.65 18.77
C LYS A 101 5.81 11.14 18.67
N ASN A 102 5.99 11.65 17.46
CA ASN A 102 6.61 12.96 17.20
C ASN A 102 5.61 13.99 16.62
N GLY A 103 4.45 13.54 16.12
CA GLY A 103 3.45 14.39 15.50
C GLY A 103 2.91 15.46 16.44
N SER A 104 2.78 16.68 15.93
CA SER A 104 2.35 17.85 16.69
C SER A 104 1.53 18.82 15.84
N CYS A 105 0.45 19.37 16.41
CA CYS A 105 -0.38 20.41 15.78
C CYS A 105 -0.15 21.80 16.41
N ALA A 106 1.01 22.02 17.05
CA ALA A 106 1.27 23.24 17.82
C ALA A 106 1.43 24.50 16.96
N THR A 107 1.80 24.35 15.68
CA THR A 107 1.97 25.46 14.75
C THR A 107 1.32 25.14 13.41
N LEU A 108 0.97 26.19 12.65
CA LEU A 108 0.37 26.04 11.33
C LEU A 108 1.30 25.29 10.36
N ASP A 109 2.62 25.50 10.45
CA ASP A 109 3.57 24.80 9.58
C ASP A 109 3.58 23.30 9.84
N LYS A 110 3.54 22.89 11.12
CA LYS A 110 3.44 21.47 11.45
C LYS A 110 2.12 20.86 10.98
N VAL A 111 1.02 21.60 11.06
CA VAL A 111 -0.28 21.15 10.51
C VAL A 111 -0.16 20.91 9.00
N LYS A 112 0.42 21.87 8.26
CA LYS A 112 0.63 21.74 6.81
C LYS A 112 1.54 20.56 6.45
N GLU A 113 2.58 20.30 7.24
CA GLU A 113 3.45 19.14 7.04
C GLU A 113 2.68 17.82 7.18
N LEU A 114 1.76 17.72 8.14
CA LEU A 114 0.90 16.55 8.29
C LEU A 114 -0.09 16.40 7.13
N ASP A 115 -0.66 17.51 6.66
CA ASP A 115 -1.56 17.53 5.50
C ASP A 115 -0.83 17.04 4.24
N GLN A 116 0.38 17.58 3.99
CA GLN A 116 1.19 17.18 2.84
C GLN A 116 1.58 15.70 2.91
N LEU A 117 1.95 15.21 4.10
CA LEU A 117 2.26 13.81 4.31
C LEU A 117 1.06 12.90 3.99
N TYR A 118 -0.15 13.30 4.40
CA TYR A 118 -1.36 12.58 4.04
C TYR A 118 -1.61 12.60 2.53
N GLU A 119 -1.49 13.77 1.90
CA GLU A 119 -1.68 13.94 0.45
C GLU A 119 -0.76 13.03 -0.36
N ASP A 120 0.50 12.88 0.05
CA ASP A 120 1.48 12.02 -0.63
C ASP A 120 1.23 10.53 -0.36
N CYS A 121 0.56 10.19 0.74
CA CYS A 121 0.26 8.80 1.10
C CYS A 121 -1.11 8.31 0.62
N LYS A 122 -2.10 9.19 0.39
CA LYS A 122 -3.51 8.76 0.21
C LYS A 122 -3.78 7.95 -1.05
N LEU A 123 -2.93 8.05 -2.07
CA LEU A 123 -3.09 7.33 -3.34
C LEU A 123 -2.41 5.97 -3.37
N VAL A 124 -1.55 5.66 -2.40
CA VAL A 124 -0.77 4.42 -2.40
C VAL A 124 -1.68 3.19 -2.36
N SER A 125 -2.72 3.16 -1.51
CA SER A 125 -3.64 2.01 -1.44
C SER A 125 -4.37 1.77 -2.75
N LYS A 126 -4.79 2.84 -3.45
CA LYS A 126 -5.47 2.75 -4.74
C LYS A 126 -4.56 2.14 -5.81
N ILE A 127 -3.29 2.53 -5.84
CA ILE A 127 -2.33 1.93 -6.78
C ILE A 127 -2.02 0.50 -6.40
N VAL A 128 -1.95 0.17 -5.11
CA VAL A 128 -1.80 -1.23 -4.64
C VAL A 128 -2.98 -2.09 -5.09
N ASP A 129 -4.21 -1.60 -4.96
CA ASP A 129 -5.44 -2.27 -5.39
C ASP A 129 -5.41 -2.56 -6.91
N THR A 130 -5.13 -1.53 -7.72
CA THR A 130 -4.95 -1.71 -9.17
C THR A 130 -3.83 -2.69 -9.49
N LEU A 131 -2.66 -2.54 -8.85
CA LEU A 131 -1.49 -3.40 -9.10
C LEU A 131 -1.82 -4.86 -8.82
N ILE A 132 -2.49 -5.18 -7.72
CA ILE A 132 -2.84 -6.56 -7.36
C ILE A 132 -3.66 -7.24 -8.45
N LEU A 133 -4.62 -6.53 -9.04
CA LEU A 133 -5.42 -7.09 -10.14
C LEU A 133 -4.55 -7.48 -11.34
N GLU A 134 -3.46 -6.74 -11.59
CA GLU A 134 -2.49 -7.04 -12.66
C GLU A 134 -1.49 -8.14 -12.30
N LEU A 135 -1.42 -8.54 -11.01
CA LEU A 135 -0.54 -9.62 -10.56
C LEU A 135 -1.18 -11.00 -10.70
N TYR A 136 -2.50 -11.12 -10.84
CA TYR A 136 -3.17 -12.41 -11.05
C TYR A 136 -3.13 -12.84 -12.52
N PRO A 137 -3.15 -14.15 -12.82
CA PRO A 137 -3.23 -14.65 -14.19
C PRO A 137 -4.56 -14.29 -14.88
N PRO A 138 -4.56 -14.08 -16.21
CA PRO A 138 -3.39 -13.97 -17.08
C PRO A 138 -2.65 -12.63 -16.87
N LEU A 139 -1.31 -12.68 -16.75
CA LEU A 139 -0.52 -11.50 -16.43
C LEU A 139 -0.50 -10.46 -17.55
N ASN A 140 -0.95 -9.25 -17.24
CA ASN A 140 -0.68 -8.09 -18.07
C ASN A 140 0.61 -7.39 -17.62
N ILE A 141 1.72 -7.79 -18.23
CA ILE A 141 3.07 -7.36 -17.85
C ILE A 141 3.26 -5.85 -18.04
N SER A 142 2.69 -5.29 -19.10
CA SER A 142 2.78 -3.84 -19.37
C SER A 142 2.11 -3.04 -18.26
N ASN A 143 0.89 -3.44 -17.87
CA ASN A 143 0.19 -2.76 -16.78
C ASN A 143 0.88 -3.01 -15.43
N MET A 144 1.31 -4.25 -15.16
CA MET A 144 2.07 -4.57 -13.95
C MET A 144 3.31 -3.68 -13.80
N GLU A 145 4.10 -3.54 -14.87
CA GLU A 145 5.29 -2.68 -14.88
C GLU A 145 4.90 -1.21 -14.64
N GLU A 146 3.90 -0.69 -15.34
CA GLU A 146 3.43 0.69 -15.18
C GLU A 146 2.98 0.96 -13.74
N GLN A 147 2.10 0.12 -13.20
CA GLN A 147 1.55 0.28 -11.86
C GLN A 147 2.64 0.14 -10.78
N SER A 148 3.62 -0.73 -11.00
CA SER A 148 4.77 -0.89 -10.09
C SER A 148 5.66 0.35 -10.05
N HIS A 149 5.92 0.98 -11.20
CA HIS A 149 6.65 2.24 -11.26
C HIS A 149 5.85 3.39 -10.62
N GLN A 150 4.54 3.45 -10.86
CA GLN A 150 3.66 4.44 -10.22
C GLN A 150 3.68 4.28 -8.69
N LEU A 151 3.58 3.04 -8.19
CA LEU A 151 3.69 2.75 -6.75
C LEU A 151 5.03 3.22 -6.20
N ALA A 152 6.14 2.83 -6.84
CA ALA A 152 7.47 3.23 -6.39
C ALA A 152 7.65 4.76 -6.32
N ASN A 153 7.16 5.50 -7.31
CA ASN A 153 7.21 6.96 -7.32
C ASN A 153 6.42 7.59 -6.16
N LEU A 154 5.22 7.07 -5.88
CA LEU A 154 4.43 7.52 -4.73
C LEU A 154 5.15 7.23 -3.41
N LEU A 155 5.71 6.03 -3.26
CA LEU A 155 6.45 5.65 -2.05
C LEU A 155 7.69 6.53 -1.83
N GLN A 156 8.44 6.82 -2.90
CA GLN A 156 9.59 7.73 -2.82
C GLN A 156 9.18 9.16 -2.45
N THR A 157 8.07 9.64 -3.01
CA THR A 157 7.51 10.97 -2.68
C THR A 157 7.12 11.03 -1.20
N ALA A 158 6.35 10.05 -0.72
CA ALA A 158 5.94 9.95 0.68
C ALA A 158 7.15 9.83 1.64
N LEU A 159 8.18 9.05 1.28
CA LEU A 159 9.42 8.94 2.06
C LEU A 159 10.13 10.30 2.17
N LYS A 160 10.24 11.02 1.06
CA LYS A 160 10.86 12.34 1.02
C LYS A 160 10.10 13.33 1.91
N THR A 161 8.78 13.36 1.80
CA THR A 161 7.93 14.22 2.64
C THR A 161 8.05 13.85 4.11
N CYS A 162 8.02 12.55 4.44
CA CYS A 162 8.25 12.07 5.81
C CYS A 162 9.61 12.55 6.34
N ALA A 163 10.69 12.37 5.57
CA ALA A 163 12.05 12.74 5.96
C ALA A 163 12.23 14.25 6.20
N GLN A 164 11.45 15.08 5.51
CA GLN A 164 11.51 16.55 5.60
C GLN A 164 10.58 17.14 6.66
N SER A 165 9.65 16.34 7.18
CA SER A 165 8.67 16.78 8.17
C SER A 165 9.18 16.66 9.61
N HIS A 166 8.50 17.35 10.54
CA HIS A 166 8.80 17.32 11.96
C HIS A 166 8.61 15.96 12.64
N ILE A 167 7.99 14.97 11.97
CA ILE A 167 7.81 13.64 12.56
C ILE A 167 9.05 12.75 12.42
N ALA A 168 9.95 13.05 11.48
CA ALA A 168 11.18 12.32 11.29
C ALA A 168 12.29 12.87 12.20
N SER A 169 12.58 12.14 13.28
CA SER A 169 13.77 12.38 14.09
C SER A 169 14.95 11.56 13.56
N GLU A 170 16.13 11.70 14.17
CA GLU A 170 17.32 10.90 13.82
C GLU A 170 17.06 9.40 13.94
N ALA A 171 16.12 8.97 14.81
CA ALA A 171 15.78 7.57 14.99
C ALA A 171 15.05 6.96 13.78
N GLU A 172 14.36 7.76 12.97
CA GLU A 172 13.61 7.30 11.81
C GLU A 172 14.47 7.22 10.53
N GLN A 173 15.60 7.93 10.47
CA GLN A 173 16.46 8.02 9.29
C GLN A 173 16.94 6.66 8.75
N PRO A 174 17.42 5.70 9.59
CA PRO A 174 17.84 4.39 9.08
C PRO A 174 16.69 3.60 8.46
N HIS A 175 15.47 3.79 8.95
CA HIS A 175 14.28 3.12 8.40
C HIS A 175 13.85 3.74 7.07
N ILE A 176 13.92 5.06 6.94
CA ILE A 176 13.63 5.77 5.69
C ILE A 176 14.62 5.33 4.61
N GLU A 177 15.92 5.29 4.92
CA GLU A 177 16.95 4.85 3.98
C GLU A 177 16.78 3.38 3.57
N PHE A 178 16.44 2.52 4.53
CA PHE A 178 16.17 1.11 4.24
C PHE A 178 15.00 0.94 3.25
N ILE A 179 13.88 1.63 3.46
CA ILE A 179 12.73 1.53 2.56
C ILE A 179 13.07 2.10 1.19
N HIS A 180 13.81 3.22 1.12
CA HIS A 180 14.25 3.80 -0.14
C HIS A 180 15.08 2.81 -0.97
N LYS A 181 16.12 2.20 -0.35
CA LYS A 181 16.96 1.18 -1.00
C LYS A 181 16.15 -0.06 -1.40
N ALA A 182 15.18 -0.46 -0.59
CA ALA A 182 14.31 -1.57 -0.94
C ALA A 182 13.45 -1.28 -2.17
N ILE A 183 12.97 -0.05 -2.36
CA ILE A 183 12.22 0.35 -3.56
C ILE A 183 13.12 0.27 -4.79
N GLU A 184 14.32 0.88 -4.74
CA GLU A 184 15.27 0.86 -5.85
C GLU A 184 15.65 -0.57 -6.26
N HIS A 185 16.02 -1.40 -5.28
CA HIS A 185 16.37 -2.80 -5.53
C HIS A 185 15.24 -3.59 -6.22
N ASN A 186 13.97 -3.36 -5.86
CA ASN A 186 12.86 -4.06 -6.49
C ASN A 186 12.59 -3.54 -7.92
N LEU A 187 12.78 -2.25 -8.18
CA LEU A 187 12.71 -1.73 -9.55
C LEU A 187 13.82 -2.30 -10.44
N ASP A 188 15.05 -2.37 -9.92
CA ASP A 188 16.18 -2.97 -10.64
C ASP A 188 15.93 -4.46 -10.91
N SER A 189 15.49 -5.21 -9.89
CA SER A 189 15.18 -6.63 -10.03
C SER A 189 14.04 -6.89 -11.03
N MET A 190 13.02 -6.02 -11.06
CA MET A 190 11.96 -6.08 -12.07
C MET A 190 12.50 -5.90 -13.48
N LYS A 191 13.32 -4.87 -13.69
CA LYS A 191 13.94 -4.57 -14.98
C LYS A 191 14.82 -5.72 -15.47
N GLU A 192 15.60 -6.33 -14.58
CA GLU A 192 16.41 -7.50 -14.90
C GLU A 192 15.56 -8.69 -15.36
N LYS A 193 14.47 -8.98 -14.65
CA LYS A 193 13.56 -10.10 -14.98
C LYS A 193 12.81 -9.87 -16.29
N LEU A 194 12.36 -8.64 -16.55
CA LEU A 194 11.72 -8.26 -17.81
C LEU A 194 12.69 -8.38 -18.99
N SER A 195 13.98 -8.10 -18.79
CA SER A 195 15.01 -8.21 -19.82
C SER A 195 15.40 -9.66 -20.16
N GLN A 196 15.03 -10.62 -19.31
CA GLN A 196 15.33 -12.05 -19.45
C GLN A 196 14.16 -12.85 -20.05
N ARG A 197 13.04 -12.20 -20.35
CA ARG A 197 11.91 -12.77 -21.11
C ARG A 197 12.21 -12.73 -22.61
#